data_AF-A0A7H4NXL0-F1
#
_entry.id   AF-A0A7H4NXL0-F1
#
_cell.length_a   1.000
_cell.length_b   1.000
_cell.length_c   1.000
_cell.angle_alpha   90.00
_cell.angle_beta   90.00
_cell.angle_gamma   90.00
#
_symmetry.space_group_name_H-M   'P 1'
#
loop_
_entity.id
_entity.type
_entity.pdbx_description
1 polymer ?
#
loop_
_entity_poly.entity_id
_entity_poly.type
_entity_poly.pdbx_seq_one_letter_code
_entity_poly.pdbx_strand_id
1 'polypeptide(L)'
;MSQAIGILELTSIAKGMELGDAMLKSANVNLLVSKTICPGKFLLMLGGDIGAIQQPLKPARRSRRNAPSTAWCWRIFTPAYCRPSAA
;
A
#
# COMPACT_ATOMS: atom_id res chain seq x y z
N MET A 1 9.41 13.87 -12.97
CA MET A 1 8.81 13.48 -11.68
C MET A 1 7.91 12.28 -11.91
N SER A 2 8.37 11.07 -11.58
CA SER A 2 7.59 9.84 -11.74
C SER A 2 6.68 9.68 -10.52
N GLN A 3 5.41 10.07 -10.62
CA GLN A 3 4.47 9.91 -9.50
C GLN A 3 3.98 8.47 -9.47
N ALA A 4 4.46 7.70 -8.50
CA ALA A 4 3.97 6.38 -8.19
C ALA A 4 2.74 6.49 -7.28
N ILE A 5 1.82 5.53 -7.39
CA ILE A 5 0.67 5.38 -6.49
C ILE A 5 0.68 3.96 -5.94
N GLY A 6 0.70 3.82 -4.62
CA GLY A 6 0.52 2.57 -3.92
C GLY A 6 -0.92 2.45 -3.43
N ILE A 7 -1.57 1.31 -3.69
CA ILE A 7 -2.94 1.02 -3.25
C ILE A 7 -2.92 -0.24 -2.40
N LEU A 8 -3.56 -0.18 -1.24
CA LEU A 8 -3.67 -1.26 -0.26
C LEU A 8 -5.13 -1.43 0.16
N GLU A 9 -5.65 -2.65 0.01
CA GLU A 9 -6.94 -3.06 0.58
C GLU A 9 -6.70 -4.06 1.72
N LEU A 10 -7.24 -3.75 2.90
CA LEU A 10 -7.07 -4.54 4.12
C LEU A 10 -8.42 -4.94 4.71
N THR A 11 -8.50 -6.13 5.30
CA THR A 11 -9.69 -6.64 6.02
C THR A 11 -9.83 -6.13 7.45
N SER A 12 -8.93 -5.27 7.91
CA SER A 12 -9.00 -4.69 9.24
C SER A 12 -8.68 -3.21 9.19
N ILE A 13 -9.61 -2.40 9.73
CA ILE A 13 -9.49 -0.95 9.83
C ILE A 13 -8.30 -0.58 10.70
N ALA A 14 -8.18 -1.24 11.87
CA ALA A 14 -7.07 -1.01 12.79
C ALA A 14 -5.71 -1.27 12.13
N LYS A 15 -5.59 -2.37 11.37
CA LYS A 15 -4.36 -2.66 10.61
C LYS A 15 -4.11 -1.69 9.49
N GLY A 16 -5.15 -1.20 8.81
CA GLY A 16 -5.00 -0.17 7.78
C GLY A 16 -4.48 1.14 8.31
N MET A 17 -4.95 1.56 9.48
CA MET A 17 -4.44 2.76 10.14
C MET A 17 -3.00 2.58 10.64
N GLU A 18 -2.68 1.45 11.28
CA GLU A 18 -1.33 1.13 11.75
C GLU A 18 -0.33 1.10 10.58
N LEU A 19 -0.71 0.47 9.46
CA LEU A 19 0.13 0.39 8.28
C LEU A 19 0.33 1.78 7.66
N GLY A 20 -0.75 2.58 7.52
CA GLY A 20 -0.67 3.92 6.97
C GLY A 20 0.22 4.86 7.77
N ASP A 21 0.10 4.83 9.09
CA ASP A 21 0.98 5.58 10.00
C ASP A 21 2.44 5.14 9.87
N ALA A 22 2.70 3.83 9.82
CA ALA A 22 4.04 3.31 9.60
C ALA A 22 4.64 3.73 8.24
N MET A 23 3.82 3.76 7.17
CA MET A 23 4.28 4.18 5.84
C MET A 23 4.65 5.66 5.80
N LEU A 24 3.81 6.52 6.38
CA LEU A 24 4.04 7.97 6.45
C LEU A 24 5.29 8.31 7.28
N LYS A 25 5.58 7.52 8.32
CA LYS A 25 6.79 7.70 9.14
C LYS A 25 8.07 7.17 8.49
N SER A 26 7.96 6.14 7.65
CA SER A 26 9.13 5.46 7.07
C SER A 26 9.64 6.12 5.80
N ALA A 27 8.78 6.80 5.04
CA ALA A 27 9.13 7.38 3.75
C ALA A 27 8.39 8.68 3.48
N ASN A 28 8.96 9.52 2.61
CA ASN A 28 8.30 10.74 2.15
C ASN A 28 7.21 10.41 1.12
N VAL A 29 6.05 9.99 1.62
CA VAL A 29 4.85 9.67 0.84
C VAL A 29 3.69 10.56 1.24
N ASN A 30 2.82 10.88 0.30
CA ASN A 30 1.60 11.64 0.52
C ASN A 30 0.39 10.72 0.69
N LEU A 31 -0.43 10.96 1.71
CA LEU A 31 -1.68 10.23 1.92
C LEU A 31 -2.75 10.75 0.97
N LEU A 32 -3.14 9.95 -0.02
CA LEU A 32 -4.18 10.33 -0.97
C LEU A 32 -5.57 9.95 -0.46
N VAL A 33 -5.72 8.72 0.02
CA VAL A 33 -7.01 8.19 0.49
C VAL A 33 -6.79 7.27 1.68
N SER A 34 -7.61 7.45 2.72
CA SER A 34 -7.67 6.60 3.92
C SER A 34 -9.13 6.49 4.31
N LYS A 35 -9.82 5.47 3.80
CA LYS A 35 -11.28 5.35 3.92
C LYS A 35 -11.70 3.90 4.10
N THR A 36 -12.78 3.68 4.83
CA THR A 36 -13.49 2.40 4.89
C THR A 36 -14.45 2.29 3.69
N ILE A 37 -14.53 1.11 3.07
CA ILE A 37 -15.47 0.87 1.95
C ILE A 37 -16.68 0.07 2.44
N CYS A 38 -16.42 -1.07 3.06
CA CYS A 38 -17.42 -2.00 3.58
C CYS A 38 -17.09 -2.32 5.05
N PRO A 39 -18.02 -2.84 5.86
CA PRO A 39 -17.70 -3.26 7.22
C PRO A 39 -16.55 -4.27 7.19
N GLY A 40 -15.45 -3.92 7.85
CA GLY A 40 -14.23 -4.74 7.85
C GLY A 40 -13.36 -4.62 6.60
N LYS A 41 -13.55 -3.63 5.71
CA LYS A 41 -12.61 -3.35 4.62
C LYS A 41 -12.11 -1.91 4.64
N PHE A 42 -10.80 -1.76 4.52
CA PHE A 42 -10.11 -0.49 4.59
C PHE A 42 -9.25 -0.28 3.34
N LEU A 43 -9.38 0.89 2.72
CA LEU A 43 -8.64 1.31 1.55
C LEU A 43 -7.65 2.42 1.93
N LEU A 44 -6.39 2.16 1.62
CA LEU A 44 -5.29 3.09 1.80
C LEU A 44 -4.61 3.34 0.45
N MET A 45 -4.53 4.61 0.04
CA MET A 45 -3.80 5.04 -1.15
C MET A 45 -2.73 6.06 -0.79
N LEU A 46 -1.52 5.82 -1.28
CA LEU A 46 -0.34 6.64 -1.05
C LEU A 46 0.25 7.07 -2.38
N GLY A 47 0.67 8.32 -2.48
CA GLY A 47 1.35 8.88 -3.66
C GLY A 47 2.77 9.30 -3.31
N GLY A 48 3.71 9.14 -4.22
CA GLY A 48 5.11 9.50 -3.95
C GLY A 48 6.08 8.99 -5.02
N ASP A 49 7.36 8.97 -4.68
CA ASP A 49 8.37 8.35 -5.53
C ASP A 49 8.24 6.80 -5.50
N ILE A 50 8.69 6.13 -6.56
CA ILE A 50 8.69 4.66 -6.67
C ILE A 50 9.45 4.04 -5.49
N GLY A 51 10.62 4.59 -5.16
CA GLY A 51 11.44 4.09 -4.05
C GLY A 51 10.74 4.29 -2.70
N ALA A 52 10.14 5.46 -2.50
CA ALA A 52 9.42 5.82 -1.27
C ALA A 52 8.19 4.95 -1.03
N ILE A 53 7.50 4.53 -2.10
CA ILE A 53 6.32 3.65 -1.99
C ILE A 53 6.72 2.17 -1.82
N GLN A 54 7.73 1.69 -2.54
CA GLN A 54 8.12 0.27 -2.50
C GLN A 54 8.74 -0.18 -1.17
N GLN A 55 9.50 0.69 -0.50
CA GLN A 55 10.18 0.35 0.75
C GLN A 55 9.22 -0.04 1.89
N PRO A 56 8.22 0.78 2.26
CA PRO A 56 7.28 0.44 3.34
C PRO A 56 6.33 -0.71 2.95
N LEU A 57 6.09 -0.93 1.66
CA LEU A 57 5.25 -2.02 1.15
C LEU A 57 5.86 -3.42 1.31
N LYS A 58 7.20 -3.57 1.30
CA LYS A 58 7.87 -4.87 1.42
C LYS A 58 7.54 -5.63 2.71
N PRO A 59 7.67 -5.05 3.92
CA PRO A 59 7.30 -5.73 5.15
C PRO A 59 5.79 -6.03 5.24
N ALA A 60 4.94 -5.15 4.69
CA ALA A 60 3.49 -5.35 4.65
C ALA A 60 3.10 -6.66 3.92
N ARG A 61 3.78 -7.00 2.80
CA ARG A 61 3.57 -8.26 2.07
C ARG A 61 3.92 -9.50 2.88
N ARG A 62 4.93 -9.40 3.74
CA ARG A 62 5.51 -10.56 4.45
C ARG A 62 4.66 -11.00 5.63
N SER A 63 3.96 -10.05 6.26
CA SER A 63 3.03 -10.36 7.34
C SER A 63 1.73 -10.93 6.79
N ARG A 64 1.51 -12.25 6.97
CA ARG A 64 0.24 -12.93 6.61
C ARG A 64 -1.00 -12.30 7.28
N ARG A 65 -0.81 -11.60 8.40
CA ARG A 65 -1.84 -10.81 9.13
C ARG A 65 -2.19 -9.45 8.48
N ASN A 66 -1.28 -8.87 7.70
CA ASN A 66 -1.52 -7.64 6.94
C ASN A 66 -1.51 -7.92 5.43
N ALA A 67 -1.67 -9.19 5.04
CA ALA A 67 -1.77 -9.58 3.65
C ALA A 67 -3.02 -8.91 3.09
N PRO A 68 -2.91 -8.10 2.01
CA PRO A 68 -4.06 -7.49 1.42
C PRO A 68 -5.04 -8.58 1.01
N SER A 69 -6.27 -8.49 1.52
CA SER A 69 -7.30 -9.54 1.42
C SER A 69 -7.78 -9.81 0.00
N THR A 70 -7.43 -8.91 -0.91
CA THR A 70 -7.85 -8.91 -2.30
C THR A 70 -6.65 -8.45 -3.10
N ALA A 71 -6.20 -9.35 -3.97
CA ALA A 71 -5.27 -9.08 -5.05
C ALA A 71 -5.92 -8.19 -6.13
N TRP A 72 -6.54 -7.08 -5.75
CA TRP A 72 -6.92 -6.02 -6.67
C TRP A 72 -5.68 -5.18 -6.92
N CYS A 73 -4.91 -5.67 -7.89
CA CYS A 73 -3.84 -5.00 -8.61
C CYS A 73 -2.92 -4.13 -7.74
N TRP A 74 -1.80 -4.72 -7.35
CA TRP A 74 -0.52 -4.01 -7.21
C TRP A 74 -0.16 -3.33 -8.54
N ARG A 75 -0.92 -2.31 -8.95
CA ARG A 75 -0.61 -1.44 -10.09
C ARG A 75 -0.05 -0.18 -9.48
N ILE A 76 1.22 -0.25 -9.10
CA ILE A 76 2.03 0.96 -9.03
C ILE A 76 1.85 1.62 -10.41
N PHE A 77 1.19 2.77 -10.46
CA PHE A 77 0.98 3.52 -11.70
C PHE A 77 2.29 4.18 -12.14
N THR A 78 3.33 3.37 -12.32
CA THR A 78 4.61 3.76 -12.93
C THR A 78 4.82 2.90 -14.16
N PRO A 79 5.09 3.49 -15.33
CA PRO A 79 5.19 2.76 -16.60
C PRO A 79 6.39 1.79 -16.69
N ALA A 80 7.17 1.56 -15.64
CA ALA A 80 8.50 0.96 -15.76
C ALA A 80 8.82 -0.26 -14.88
N TYR A 81 7.96 -0.76 -13.99
CA TYR A 81 8.36 -1.90 -13.14
C TYR A 81 7.23 -2.86 -12.79
N CYS A 82 6.91 -3.74 -13.74
CA CYS A 82 6.11 -4.93 -13.53
C CYS A 82 7.07 -6.13 -13.42
N ARG A 83 7.38 -6.57 -12.19
CA ARG A 83 7.85 -7.95 -11.97
C ARG A 83 7.00 -8.60 -10.88
N PRO A 84 6.35 -9.73 -11.16
CA PRO A 84 5.89 -10.63 -10.12
C PRO A 84 7.11 -11.37 -9.59
N SER A 85 7.40 -11.22 -8.30
CA SER A 85 8.05 -12.27 -7.52
C SER A 85 6.92 -12.80 -6.63
N ALA A 86 6.30 -13.95 -6.89
CA ALA A 86 6.87 -15.28 -7.17
C ALA A 86 7.93 -15.62 -6.10
N ALA A 87 7.43 -15.94 -4.91
CA ALA A 87 7.81 -17.04 -4.01
C ALA A 87 6.97 -16.92 -2.73
#